data_AF-A0A937ICS9-F1
#
_entry.id   AF-A0A937ICS9-F1
#
_cell.length_a   1.000
_cell.length_b   1.000
_cell.length_c   1.000
_cell.angle_alpha   90.00
_cell.angle_beta   90.00
_cell.angle_gamma   90.00
#
_symmetry.space_group_name_H-M   'P 1'
#
loop_
_entity.id
_entity.type
_entity.pdbx_description
1 polymer ?
#
loop_
_entity_poly.entity_id
_entity_poly.type
_entity_poly.pdbx_seq_one_letter_code
_entity_poly.pdbx_strand_id
1 'polypeptide(L)' 'TDQIIKIVVEQPEPTVFMLWGAHAQKKAALVKGAQNQVLSAPHPSPLSAYRGFFSCRHFSKANEWLIKHHESAIDWTCAC' A
#
# COMPACT_ATOMS: atom_id res chain seq x y z
N THR A 1 15.35 -3.71 -3.45
CA THR A 1 14.16 -4.29 -2.77
C THR A 1 13.22 -4.99 -3.73
N ASP A 2 13.45 -4.93 -5.04
CA ASP A 2 12.54 -5.49 -6.05
C ASP A 2 12.35 -7.02 -5.93
N GLN A 3 13.38 -7.77 -5.54
CA GLN A 3 13.25 -9.22 -5.29
C GLN A 3 12.31 -9.53 -4.13
N ILE A 4 12.34 -8.74 -3.06
CA ILE A 4 11.44 -8.92 -1.91
C ILE A 4 9.99 -8.69 -2.35
N ILE A 5 9.74 -7.67 -3.17
CA ILE A 5 8.39 -7.40 -3.69
C ILE A 5 7.88 -8.59 -4.52
N LYS A 6 8.72 -9.16 -5.39
CA LYS A 6 8.33 -10.33 -6.18
C LYS A 6 7.96 -11.53 -5.30
N ILE A 7 8.76 -11.80 -4.27
CA ILE A 7 8.49 -12.88 -3.32
C ILE A 7 7.15 -12.69 -2.63
N VAL A 8 6.83 -11.47 -2.17
CA VAL A 8 5.55 -11.17 -1.51
C VAL A 8 4.39 -11.21 -2.51
N VAL A 9 4.59 -10.81 -3.77
CA VAL A 9 3.54 -10.86 -4.80
C VAL A 9 3.14 -12.28 -5.16
N GLU A 10 4.09 -13.23 -5.09
CA GLU A 10 3.87 -14.65 -5.37
C GLU A 10 3.17 -15.38 -4.21
N GLN A 11 3.05 -14.75 -3.05
CA GLN A 11 2.34 -15.29 -1.92
C GLN A 11 0.82 -15.33 -2.18
N PRO A 12 0.12 -16.37 -1.69
CA PRO A 12 -1.34 -16.47 -1.81
C PRO A 12 -2.07 -15.47 -0.90
N GLU A 13 -1.41 -14.95 0.14
CA GLU A 13 -2.01 -14.05 1.12
C GLU A 13 -2.40 -12.69 0.51
N PRO A 14 -3.65 -12.22 0.74
CA PRO A 14 -4.09 -10.91 0.29
C PRO A 14 -3.18 -9.79 0.82
N THR A 15 -2.52 -9.04 -0.08
CA THR A 15 -1.52 -8.05 0.33
C THR A 15 -1.78 -6.66 -0.24
N VAL A 16 -1.68 -5.64 0.61
CA VAL A 16 -1.77 -4.21 0.21
C VAL A 16 -0.38 -3.58 0.15
N PHE A 17 0.00 -3.07 -1.03
CA PHE A 17 1.22 -2.33 -1.28
C PHE A 17 0.95 -0.81 -1.29
N MET A 18 1.41 -0.10 -0.27
CA MET A 18 1.36 1.37 -0.23
C MET A 18 2.62 1.98 -0.85
N LEU A 19 2.50 2.56 -2.05
CA LEU A 19 3.60 3.11 -2.82
C LEU A 19 3.59 4.65 -2.78
N TRP A 20 4.35 5.22 -1.85
CA TRP A 20 4.43 6.67 -1.65
C TRP A 20 5.65 7.30 -2.33
N GLY A 21 5.40 8.18 -3.30
CA GLY A 21 6.42 8.86 -4.09
C GLY A 21 6.80 8.14 -5.39
N ALA A 22 7.38 8.89 -6.33
CA ALA A 22 7.60 8.44 -7.71
C ALA A 22 8.48 7.19 -7.82
N HIS A 23 9.54 7.08 -6.99
CA HIS A 23 10.41 5.91 -6.99
C HIS A 23 9.66 4.64 -6.53
N ALA A 24 8.80 4.74 -5.51
CA ALA A 24 7.99 3.62 -5.06
C ALA A 24 6.93 3.24 -6.10
N GLN A 25 6.25 4.22 -6.69
CA GLN A 25 5.21 4.00 -7.69
C GLN A 25 5.70 3.26 -8.95
N LYS A 26 6.97 3.43 -9.34
CA LYS A 26 7.59 2.65 -10.44
C LYS A 26 7.54 1.14 -10.18
N LYS A 27 7.49 0.71 -8.92
CA LYS A 27 7.43 -0.71 -8.54
C LYS A 27 6.03 -1.31 -8.65
N ALA A 28 5.00 -0.50 -8.93
CA ALA A 28 3.65 -1.00 -9.19
C ALA A 28 3.63 -2.02 -10.34
N ALA A 29 4.52 -1.89 -11.33
CA ALA A 29 4.65 -2.85 -12.42
C ALA A 29 5.07 -4.27 -11.98
N LEU A 30 5.66 -4.39 -10.79
CA LEU A 30 6.05 -5.67 -10.18
C LEU A 30 4.91 -6.32 -9.40
N VAL A 31 3.86 -5.56 -9.03
CA VAL A 31 2.73 -6.04 -8.25
C VAL A 31 1.62 -6.46 -9.21
N LYS A 32 1.46 -7.78 -9.39
CA LYS A 32 0.45 -8.38 -10.27
C LYS A 32 -0.38 -9.40 -9.47
N GLY A 33 -1.54 -9.78 -10.01
CA GLY A 33 -2.44 -10.74 -9.36
C GLY A 33 -3.63 -10.10 -8.68
N ALA A 34 -4.75 -10.82 -8.64
CA ALA A 34 -6.02 -10.32 -8.09
C ALA A 34 -5.98 -10.22 -6.56
N GLN A 35 -5.09 -10.97 -5.90
CA GLN A 35 -4.89 -10.96 -4.45
C GLN A 35 -3.99 -9.82 -3.97
N ASN A 36 -3.61 -8.88 -4.84
CA ASN A 36 -2.72 -7.77 -4.49
C ASN A 36 -3.38 -6.42 -4.79
N GLN A 37 -3.32 -5.49 -3.84
CA GLN A 37 -3.80 -4.12 -4.01
C GLN A 37 -2.66 -3.12 -3.97
N VAL A 38 -2.59 -2.25 -4.98
CA VAL A 38 -1.66 -1.11 -4.96
C VAL A 38 -2.40 0.16 -4.57
N LEU A 39 -1.87 0.91 -3.61
CA LEU A 39 -2.33 2.24 -3.23
C LEU A 39 -1.18 3.24 -3.44
N SER A 40 -1.36 4.18 -4.36
CA SER A 40 -0.32 5.13 -4.76
C SER A 40 -0.68 6.57 -4.36
N ALA A 41 0.26 7.27 -3.74
CA ALA A 41 0.14 8.70 -3.41
C ALA A 41 1.51 9.40 -3.48
N PRO A 42 1.56 10.75 -3.48
CA PRO A 42 2.80 11.49 -3.26
C PRO A 42 3.51 11.07 -1.96
N HIS A 43 4.80 11.35 -1.84
CA HIS A 43 5.55 11.01 -0.64
C HIS A 43 5.09 11.86 0.58
N PRO A 44 5.06 11.31 1.82
CA PRO A 44 4.69 12.04 3.04
C PRO A 44 5.62 13.20 3.42
N SER A 45 6.78 13.34 2.78
CA SER A 45 7.70 14.45 3.03
C SER A 45 6.99 15.80 2.86
N PRO A 46 7.29 16.82 3.69
CA PRO A 46 6.72 18.16 3.57
C PRO A 46 6.80 18.76 2.16
N LEU A 47 7.81 18.38 1.37
CA LEU A 47 8.02 18.84 0.00
C LEU A 47 6.93 18.37 -0.99
N SER A 48 6.21 17.28 -0.68
CA SER A 48 5.22 16.68 -1.58
C SER A 48 3.89 16.31 -0.93
N ALA A 49 3.78 16.32 0.41
CA ALA A 49 2.61 15.82 1.11
C ALA A 49 1.31 16.57 0.74
N TYR A 50 1.40 17.89 0.59
CA TYR A 50 0.28 18.75 0.19
C TYR A 50 -0.25 18.46 -1.22
N ARG A 51 0.51 17.76 -2.07
CA ARG A 51 0.11 17.40 -3.43
C ARG A 51 -0.85 16.20 -3.48
N GLY A 52 -1.29 15.68 -2.33
CA GLY A 52 -2.30 14.63 -2.26
C GLY A 52 -2.03 13.50 -1.26
N PHE A 53 -0.96 13.56 -0.46
CA PHE A 53 -0.73 12.55 0.59
C PHE A 53 -1.76 12.68 1.72
N PHE A 54 -2.00 13.90 2.22
CA PHE A 54 -2.89 14.11 3.38
C PHE A 54 -4.35 13.68 3.13
N SER A 55 -4.82 13.69 1.89
CA SER A 55 -6.18 13.28 1.51
C SER A 55 -6.24 11.87 0.91
N CYS A 56 -5.13 11.11 0.89
CA CYS A 56 -5.07 9.83 0.18
C CYS A 56 -5.96 8.74 0.81
N ARG A 57 -6.18 8.82 2.13
CA ARG A 57 -6.97 7.85 2.93
C ARG A 57 -6.48 6.40 2.78
N HIS A 58 -5.16 6.19 2.66
CA HIS A 58 -4.62 4.85 2.39
C HIS A 58 -4.87 3.85 3.51
N PHE A 59 -4.79 4.26 4.78
CA PHE A 59 -4.99 3.36 5.92
C PHE A 59 -6.40 2.76 5.95
N SER A 60 -7.44 3.60 5.79
CA SER A 60 -8.82 3.13 5.72
C SER A 60 -9.07 2.29 4.46
N LYS A 61 -8.56 2.73 3.29
CA LYS A 61 -8.67 1.97 2.03
C LYS A 61 -8.00 0.60 2.12
N ALA A 62 -6.87 0.50 2.80
CA ALA A 62 -6.18 -0.78 3.01
C ALA A 62 -7.04 -1.71 3.87
N ASN A 63 -7.57 -1.22 4.99
CA ASN A 63 -8.46 -2.02 5.84
C ASN A 63 -9.74 -2.42 5.09
N GLU A 64 -10.36 -1.52 4.34
CA GLU A 64 -11.53 -1.83 3.50
C GLU A 64 -11.23 -2.95 2.49
N TRP A 65 -10.04 -2.95 1.90
CA TRP A 65 -9.64 -3.97 0.95
C TRP A 65 -9.34 -5.31 1.65
N LEU A 66 -8.63 -5.29 2.78
CA LEU A 66 -8.33 -6.47 3.58
C LEU A 66 -9.62 -7.17 4.05
N ILE A 67 -10.56 -6.41 4.60
CA ILE A 67 -11.86 -6.93 5.05
C ILE A 67 -12.62 -7.59 3.89
N LYS A 68 -12.59 -7.01 2.68
CA LYS A 68 -13.20 -7.60 1.49
C LYS A 68 -12.54 -8.91 1.06
N HIS A 69 -11.29 -9.14 1.43
CA HIS A 69 -10.54 -10.37 1.19
C HIS A 69 -10.50 -11.29 2.41
N HIS A 70 -11.43 -11.10 3.35
CA HIS A 70 -11.56 -11.90 4.57
C HIS A 70 -10.37 -11.83 5.54
N GLU A 71 -9.56 -10.78 5.41
CA GLU A 71 -8.46 -10.48 6.33
C GLU A 71 -8.89 -9.53 7.45
N SER A 72 -8.19 -9.61 8.58
CA SER A 72 -8.41 -8.69 9.70
C SER A 72 -7.91 -7.28 9.36
N ALA A 73 -8.64 -6.26 9.82
CA ALA A 73 -8.20 -4.88 9.71
C ALA A 73 -6.94 -4.64 10.54
N ILE A 74 -6.03 -3.82 10.02
CA ILE A 74 -4.85 -3.40 10.76
C ILE A 74 -5.24 -2.28 11.72
N ASP A 75 -4.85 -2.42 12.98
CA ASP A 75 -4.86 -1.31 13.93
C ASP A 75 -3.66 -0.41 13.65
N TRP A 76 -3.94 0.79 13.17
CA TRP A 76 -2.93 1.80 12.80
C TRP A 76 -2.60 2.76 13.94
N THR A 77 -3.24 2.61 15.10
CA THR A 77 -2.93 3.44 16.26
C THR A 77 -1.59 2.99 16.85
N CYS A 78 -0.69 3.94 17.13
CA CYS A 78 0.47 3.60 17.94
C CYS A 78 -0.01 3.40 19.37
N ALA A 79 0.32 2.27 19.98
CA ALA A 79 0.15 2.11 21.42
C ALA A 79 0.99 3.17 22.13
N CYS A 80 0.31 3.99 22.95
CA CYS A 80 0.92 5.00 23.80
C CYS A 80 1.69 4.35 24.95
#